data_AF-A0A841FXN6-F1
#
_entry.id   AF-A0A841FXN6-F1
#
_cell.length_a   1.000
_cell.length_b   1.000
_cell.length_c   1.000
_cell.angle_alpha   90.00
_cell.angle_beta   90.00
_cell.angle_gamma   90.00
#
_symmetry.space_group_name_H-M   'P 1'
#
loop_
_entity.id
_entity.type
_entity.pdbx_description
1 polymer ?
#
loop_
_entity_poly.entity_id
_entity_poly.type
_entity_poly.pdbx_seq_one_letter_code
_entity_poly.pdbx_strand_id
1 'polypeptide(L)'
;MSDIPGPSADLLFQLRRLGGRIPEDVPAATEAPTPAGPHALPAALRVLLAVEWPARHILLTKDGGVFHEAHLPDARETPAELLKPVRHWHTIGHDDSGHELVVDLAEADGTADPWTYRVERTGGKRPPKPKRLSERLARFTAKPAPAERHRLARACAYGDLAAVREDLAAGAPVGRLDDLGYTPLHLAALCGGSPEIVSALLDAGADVHATVASLQPALALIVGDERLRGLRLRTGGTPLHGAAWSTHPFFTRHLPRGTEVVALLLAAGADPERPDSVGRTPLEIAGGIPGPQAAEAARLMRETVAPST
;
A
#
# COMPACT_ATOMS: atom_id res chain seq x y z
N MET A 1 -30.85 -33.06 -15.54
CA MET A 1 -30.08 -31.84 -15.21
C MET A 1 -28.63 -32.26 -15.29
N SER A 2 -27.94 -31.91 -16.38
CA SER A 2 -26.52 -32.22 -16.51
C SER A 2 -25.78 -31.51 -15.37
N ASP A 3 -25.15 -32.29 -14.49
CA ASP A 3 -24.23 -31.76 -13.47
C ASP A 3 -23.11 -31.01 -14.19
N ILE A 4 -23.27 -29.70 -14.34
CA ILE A 4 -22.18 -28.86 -14.81
C ILE A 4 -21.13 -28.94 -13.71
N PRO A 5 -19.94 -29.51 -13.98
CA PRO A 5 -18.94 -29.68 -12.94
C PRO A 5 -18.54 -28.30 -12.42
N GLY A 6 -18.62 -28.14 -11.10
CA GLY A 6 -18.13 -26.96 -10.40
C GLY A 6 -16.62 -26.78 -10.57
N PRO A 7 -16.03 -25.68 -10.06
CA PRO A 7 -14.59 -25.46 -10.10
C PRO A 7 -13.82 -26.63 -9.48
N SER A 8 -12.64 -26.92 -10.04
CA SER A 8 -11.78 -27.99 -9.53
C SER A 8 -11.28 -27.68 -8.12
N ALA A 9 -10.95 -28.73 -7.36
CA ALA A 9 -10.37 -28.58 -6.03
C ALA A 9 -9.05 -27.78 -6.07
N ASP A 10 -8.23 -28.01 -7.11
CA ASP A 10 -6.97 -27.28 -7.31
C ASP A 10 -7.21 -25.79 -7.56
N LEU A 11 -8.20 -25.44 -8.38
CA LEU A 11 -8.57 -24.04 -8.63
C LEU A 11 -9.02 -23.35 -7.33
N LEU A 12 -9.93 -23.98 -6.59
CA LEU A 12 -10.41 -23.45 -5.30
C LEU A 12 -9.26 -23.31 -4.29
N PHE A 13 -8.34 -24.28 -4.25
CA PHE A 13 -7.16 -24.22 -3.40
C PHE A 13 -6.28 -23.01 -3.77
N GLN A 14 -6.01 -22.77 -5.05
CA GLN A 14 -5.18 -21.65 -5.47
C GLN A 14 -5.81 -20.30 -5.14
N LEU A 15 -7.12 -20.14 -5.35
CA LEU A 15 -7.84 -18.91 -5.01
C LEU A 15 -7.74 -18.59 -3.51
N ARG A 16 -7.98 -19.59 -2.66
CA ARG A 16 -7.86 -19.44 -1.20
C ARG A 16 -6.41 -19.20 -0.76
N ARG A 17 -5.44 -19.91 -1.35
CA ARG A 17 -4.00 -19.72 -1.07
C ARG A 17 -3.56 -18.29 -1.38
N LEU A 18 -4.11 -17.70 -2.43
CA LEU A 18 -3.86 -16.31 -2.81
C LEU A 18 -4.67 -15.30 -1.99
N GLY A 19 -5.37 -15.72 -0.92
CA GLY A 19 -6.11 -14.82 -0.04
C GLY A 19 -7.50 -14.41 -0.56
N GLY A 20 -7.96 -14.99 -1.67
CA GLY A 20 -9.29 -14.73 -2.22
C GLY A 20 -10.39 -15.35 -1.36
N ARG A 21 -11.42 -14.56 -1.07
CA ARG A 21 -12.65 -15.04 -0.44
C ARG A 21 -13.64 -15.41 -1.52
N ILE A 22 -14.13 -16.64 -1.46
CA ILE A 22 -15.11 -17.14 -2.42
C ILE A 22 -16.49 -16.95 -1.75
N PRO A 23 -17.38 -16.12 -2.32
CA PRO A 23 -18.71 -15.91 -1.75
C PRO A 23 -19.54 -17.21 -1.82
N GLU A 24 -20.43 -17.40 -0.84
CA GLU A 24 -21.36 -18.53 -0.83
C GLU A 24 -22.36 -18.43 -2.00
N ASP A 25 -22.79 -17.20 -2.31
CA ASP A 25 -23.67 -16.88 -3.43
C ASP A 25 -22.87 -16.35 -4.62
N VAL A 26 -22.57 -17.22 -5.58
CA VAL A 26 -21.93 -16.81 -6.84
C VAL A 26 -22.99 -16.14 -7.73
N PRO A 27 -22.74 -14.92 -8.27
CA PRO A 27 -23.71 -14.16 -9.03
C PRO A 27 -24.33 -14.94 -10.19
N ALA A 28 -25.60 -14.64 -10.46
CA ALA A 28 -26.38 -15.26 -11.53
C ALA A 28 -26.01 -14.78 -12.94
N ALA A 29 -25.02 -13.89 -13.11
CA ALA A 29 -24.56 -13.48 -14.44
C ALA A 29 -24.13 -14.73 -15.22
N THR A 30 -24.97 -15.13 -16.17
CA THR A 30 -24.82 -16.38 -16.91
C THR A 30 -24.05 -16.21 -18.20
N GLU A 31 -23.87 -14.98 -18.69
CA GLU A 31 -23.26 -14.71 -20.00
C GLU A 31 -22.31 -13.51 -19.92
N ALA A 32 -21.32 -13.50 -20.82
CA ALA A 32 -20.37 -12.42 -20.97
C ALA A 32 -20.22 -12.01 -22.45
N PRO A 33 -19.95 -10.72 -22.73
CA PRO A 33 -19.67 -10.25 -24.07
C PRO A 33 -18.33 -10.81 -24.57
N THR A 34 -18.30 -11.18 -25.86
CA THR A 34 -17.10 -11.64 -26.56
C THR A 34 -17.12 -11.15 -28.02
N PRO A 35 -15.95 -11.14 -28.69
CA PRO A 35 -15.87 -10.80 -30.12
C PRO A 35 -16.71 -11.67 -31.07
N ALA A 36 -17.01 -12.91 -30.68
CA ALA A 36 -17.85 -13.82 -31.47
C ALA A 36 -19.34 -13.78 -31.05
N GLY A 37 -19.74 -12.78 -30.25
CA GLY A 37 -21.06 -12.66 -29.65
C GLY A 37 -21.12 -13.13 -28.20
N PRO A 38 -22.18 -12.78 -27.45
CA PRO A 38 -22.34 -13.22 -26.05
C PRO A 38 -22.24 -14.74 -25.90
N HIS A 39 -21.64 -15.19 -24.81
CA HIS A 39 -21.49 -16.61 -24.51
C HIS A 39 -21.68 -16.87 -23.02
N ALA A 40 -22.18 -18.07 -22.69
CA ALA A 40 -22.33 -18.50 -21.31
C ALA A 40 -21.00 -18.46 -20.54
N LEU A 41 -21.06 -18.08 -19.26
CA LEU A 41 -19.95 -18.09 -18.31
C LEU A 41 -19.89 -19.46 -17.61
N PRO A 42 -18.82 -20.23 -17.82
CA PRO A 42 -18.57 -21.48 -17.11
C PRO A 42 -18.55 -21.30 -15.60
N ALA A 43 -19.02 -22.32 -14.87
CA ALA A 43 -19.11 -22.29 -13.40
C ALA A 43 -17.78 -21.90 -12.73
N ALA A 44 -16.66 -22.41 -13.22
CA ALA A 44 -15.32 -22.08 -12.72
C ALA A 44 -14.95 -20.61 -12.89
N LEU A 45 -15.36 -19.99 -14.00
CA LEU A 45 -15.10 -18.57 -14.26
C LEU A 45 -16.02 -17.67 -13.45
N ARG A 46 -17.30 -18.03 -13.29
CA ARG A 46 -18.19 -17.27 -12.38
C ARG A 46 -17.62 -17.20 -10.97
N VAL A 47 -17.06 -18.31 -10.47
CA VAL A 47 -16.39 -18.34 -9.17
C VAL A 47 -15.18 -17.43 -9.16
N LEU A 48 -14.27 -17.52 -10.14
CA LEU A 48 -13.12 -16.62 -10.25
C LEU A 48 -13.53 -15.14 -10.26
N LEU A 49 -14.54 -14.79 -11.06
CA LEU A 49 -15.01 -13.42 -11.23
C LEU A 49 -15.75 -12.89 -9.99
N ALA A 50 -16.28 -13.78 -9.16
CA ALA A 50 -16.90 -13.45 -7.88
C ALA A 50 -15.91 -13.45 -6.70
N VAL A 51 -14.65 -13.85 -6.90
CA VAL A 51 -13.67 -13.86 -5.82
C VAL A 51 -13.44 -12.44 -5.33
N GLU A 52 -13.67 -12.25 -4.03
CA GLU A 52 -13.36 -11.02 -3.35
C GLU A 52 -11.93 -11.07 -2.84
N TRP A 53 -11.08 -10.22 -3.42
CA TRP A 53 -9.75 -9.98 -2.89
C TRP A 53 -9.84 -8.92 -1.77
N PRO A 54 -9.10 -9.08 -0.66
CA PRO A 54 -9.02 -8.05 0.37
C PRO A 54 -8.66 -6.69 -0.23
N ALA A 55 -9.22 -5.61 0.33
CA ALA A 55 -8.88 -4.25 -0.11
C ALA A 55 -7.36 -4.07 -0.05
N ARG A 56 -6.72 -3.90 -1.22
CA ARG A 56 -5.26 -3.78 -1.40
C ARG A 56 -4.49 -5.12 -1.28
N HIS A 57 -5.04 -6.19 -1.85
CA HIS A 57 -4.30 -7.44 -2.11
C HIS A 57 -3.55 -7.32 -3.45
N ILE A 58 -2.22 -7.45 -3.43
CA ILE A 58 -1.41 -7.39 -4.66
C ILE A 58 -1.05 -8.81 -5.07
N LEU A 59 -1.49 -9.22 -6.26
CA LEU A 59 -1.03 -10.46 -6.87
C LEU A 59 0.21 -10.15 -7.71
N LEU A 60 1.24 -10.97 -7.54
CA LEU A 60 2.48 -10.86 -8.31
C LEU A 60 2.69 -12.13 -9.11
N THR A 61 2.99 -11.94 -10.40
CA THR A 61 3.49 -13.01 -11.27
C THR A 61 5.00 -12.79 -11.52
N LYS A 62 5.73 -13.88 -11.79
CA LYS A 62 7.16 -13.82 -12.06
C LYS A 62 7.44 -14.25 -13.50
N ASP A 63 8.11 -13.39 -14.26
CA ASP A 63 8.52 -13.65 -15.64
C ASP A 63 9.96 -13.19 -15.87
N GLY A 64 10.78 -14.02 -16.53
CA GLY A 64 12.20 -13.69 -16.77
C GLY A 64 13.04 -13.35 -15.52
N GLY A 65 12.56 -13.64 -14.31
CA GLY A 65 13.21 -13.25 -13.06
C GLY A 65 12.65 -11.96 -12.42
N VAL A 66 11.83 -11.21 -13.14
CA VAL A 66 11.19 -9.96 -12.72
C VAL A 66 9.79 -10.24 -12.19
N PHE A 67 9.37 -9.48 -11.16
CA PHE A 67 8.01 -9.53 -10.63
C PHE A 67 7.15 -8.46 -11.27
N HIS A 68 5.92 -8.84 -11.59
CA HIS A 68 4.92 -8.03 -12.26
C HIS A 68 3.62 -8.06 -11.48
N GLU A 69 3.00 -6.89 -11.28
CA GLU A 69 1.68 -6.81 -10.68
C GLU A 69 0.63 -7.38 -11.62
N ALA A 70 -0.21 -8.26 -11.09
CA ALA A 70 -1.31 -8.89 -11.78
C ALA A 70 -2.64 -8.46 -11.15
N HIS A 71 -3.58 -8.08 -12.00
CA HIS A 71 -4.92 -7.63 -11.62
C HIS A 71 -5.94 -8.70 -12.01
N LEU A 72 -6.55 -9.34 -11.01
CA LEU A 72 -7.65 -10.28 -11.16
C LEU A 72 -8.71 -10.05 -10.06
N PRO A 73 -9.99 -10.38 -10.30
CA PRO A 73 -10.55 -10.53 -11.63
C PRO A 73 -10.62 -9.17 -12.34
N ASP A 74 -10.44 -9.16 -13.66
CA ASP A 74 -10.73 -8.02 -14.54
C ASP A 74 -11.61 -8.53 -15.67
N ALA A 75 -12.93 -8.52 -15.43
CA ALA A 75 -13.93 -9.09 -16.33
C ALA A 75 -14.30 -8.07 -17.43
N ARG A 76 -13.84 -8.33 -18.66
CA ARG A 76 -14.15 -7.46 -19.80
C ARG A 76 -14.11 -8.20 -21.12
N GLU A 77 -14.77 -7.64 -22.11
CA GLU A 77 -14.69 -8.11 -23.49
C GLU A 77 -13.24 -8.02 -23.99
N THR A 78 -12.74 -9.10 -24.60
CA THR A 78 -11.42 -9.10 -25.23
C THR A 78 -11.48 -8.32 -26.55
N PRO A 79 -10.55 -7.40 -26.85
CA PRO A 79 -10.53 -6.71 -28.14
C PRO A 79 -10.43 -7.69 -29.32
N ALA A 80 -11.22 -7.47 -30.37
CA ALA A 80 -11.32 -8.38 -31.51
C ALA A 80 -10.00 -8.54 -32.28
N GLU A 81 -9.10 -7.55 -32.19
CA GLU A 81 -7.80 -7.55 -32.85
C GLU A 81 -6.72 -8.30 -32.06
N LEU A 82 -6.94 -8.55 -30.76
CA LEU A 82 -5.91 -9.09 -29.85
C LEU A 82 -5.50 -10.52 -30.22
N LEU A 83 -6.47 -11.34 -30.64
CA LEU A 83 -6.31 -12.77 -30.89
C LEU A 83 -7.03 -13.20 -32.16
N LYS A 84 -6.36 -14.02 -32.97
CA LYS A 84 -6.95 -14.67 -34.16
C LYS A 84 -6.89 -16.20 -34.05
N PRO A 85 -7.90 -16.93 -34.53
CA PRO A 85 -9.15 -16.42 -35.11
C PRO A 85 -10.08 -15.78 -34.06
N VAL A 86 -11.09 -15.04 -34.52
CA VAL A 86 -12.16 -14.50 -33.67
C VAL A 86 -12.91 -15.68 -33.06
N ARG A 87 -13.02 -15.68 -31.73
CA ARG A 87 -13.72 -16.71 -30.93
C ARG A 87 -14.39 -16.04 -29.73
N HIS A 88 -14.96 -16.86 -28.83
CA HIS A 88 -15.57 -16.41 -27.58
C HIS A 88 -14.53 -16.03 -26.52
N TRP A 89 -13.58 -15.18 -26.90
CA TRP A 89 -12.52 -14.70 -26.03
C TRP A 89 -13.07 -13.76 -24.96
N HIS A 90 -12.70 -14.01 -23.71
CA HIS A 90 -13.04 -13.15 -22.58
C HIS A 90 -11.79 -12.88 -21.74
N THR A 91 -11.59 -11.61 -21.35
CA THR A 91 -10.46 -11.22 -20.52
C THR A 91 -10.87 -11.37 -19.06
N ILE A 92 -9.98 -11.99 -18.27
CA ILE A 92 -10.21 -12.29 -16.85
C ILE A 92 -9.17 -11.63 -15.94
N GLY A 93 -8.16 -10.97 -16.52
CA GLY A 93 -7.06 -10.36 -15.80
C GLY A 93 -6.03 -9.73 -16.73
N HIS A 94 -5.14 -8.95 -16.16
CA HIS A 94 -3.97 -8.41 -16.88
C HIS A 94 -2.77 -8.26 -15.93
N ASP A 95 -1.59 -8.04 -16.50
CA ASP A 95 -0.39 -7.69 -15.72
C ASP A 95 0.29 -6.41 -16.24
N ASP A 96 1.15 -5.82 -15.40
CA ASP A 96 1.93 -4.61 -15.71
C ASP A 96 3.04 -4.86 -16.75
N SER A 97 3.36 -6.12 -17.04
CA SER A 97 4.30 -6.52 -18.09
C SER A 97 3.74 -6.33 -19.50
N GLY A 98 2.50 -5.85 -19.59
CA GLY A 98 1.82 -5.61 -20.86
C GLY A 98 1.08 -6.83 -21.40
N HIS A 99 0.76 -7.82 -20.56
CA HIS A 99 0.02 -9.00 -20.99
C HIS A 99 -1.42 -9.02 -20.45
N GLU A 100 -2.31 -9.56 -21.26
CA GLU A 100 -3.70 -9.89 -20.94
C GLU A 100 -3.82 -11.38 -20.62
N LEU A 101 -4.67 -11.72 -19.66
CA LEU A 101 -5.06 -13.08 -19.33
C LEU A 101 -6.46 -13.34 -19.89
N VAL A 102 -6.53 -14.23 -20.88
CA VAL A 102 -7.73 -14.48 -21.68
C VAL A 102 -8.15 -15.95 -21.61
N VAL A 103 -9.43 -16.22 -21.75
CA VAL A 103 -10.04 -17.56 -21.83
C VAL A 103 -10.95 -17.65 -23.06
N ASP A 104 -11.07 -18.83 -23.67
CA ASP A 104 -12.09 -19.13 -24.67
C ASP A 104 -13.31 -19.69 -23.93
N LEU A 105 -14.42 -18.95 -23.88
CA LEU A 105 -15.59 -19.37 -23.11
C LEU A 105 -16.22 -20.65 -23.66
N ALA A 106 -16.16 -20.88 -24.97
CA ALA A 106 -16.68 -22.10 -25.59
C ALA A 106 -15.83 -23.33 -25.27
N GLU A 107 -14.52 -23.18 -25.15
CA GLU A 107 -13.62 -24.28 -24.70
C GLU A 107 -13.72 -24.51 -23.18
N ALA A 108 -14.07 -23.46 -22.45
CA ALA A 108 -14.22 -23.48 -21.00
C ALA A 108 -15.57 -24.06 -20.55
N ASP A 109 -16.51 -24.32 -21.46
CA ASP A 109 -17.78 -24.96 -21.15
C ASP A 109 -17.58 -26.39 -20.64
N GLY A 110 -18.22 -26.70 -19.51
CA GLY A 110 -18.18 -28.04 -18.90
C GLY A 110 -16.83 -28.43 -18.29
N THR A 111 -15.86 -27.52 -18.18
CA THR A 111 -14.59 -27.79 -17.48
C THR A 111 -14.53 -27.13 -16.11
N ALA A 112 -14.08 -27.92 -15.13
CA ALA A 112 -13.82 -27.49 -13.76
C ALA A 112 -12.57 -26.59 -13.64
N ASP A 113 -11.67 -26.63 -14.63
CA ASP A 113 -10.42 -25.85 -14.66
C ASP A 113 -10.10 -25.40 -16.09
N PRO A 114 -10.55 -24.20 -16.49
CA PRO A 114 -10.49 -23.76 -17.88
C PRO A 114 -9.05 -23.48 -18.34
N TRP A 115 -8.84 -23.59 -19.65
CA TRP A 115 -7.60 -23.17 -20.28
C TRP A 115 -7.50 -21.65 -20.33
N THR A 116 -6.29 -21.15 -20.07
CA THR A 116 -6.00 -19.72 -20.08
C THR A 116 -4.86 -19.40 -21.05
N TYR A 117 -4.88 -18.20 -21.61
CA TYR A 117 -3.93 -17.69 -22.59
C TYR A 117 -3.34 -16.38 -22.07
N ARG A 118 -2.01 -16.25 -22.05
CA ARG A 118 -1.33 -15.01 -21.63
C ARG A 118 -0.82 -14.35 -22.90
N VAL A 119 -1.42 -13.24 -23.28
CA VAL A 119 -1.27 -12.65 -24.61
C VAL A 119 -0.74 -11.24 -24.47
N GLU A 120 0.24 -10.88 -25.28
CA GLU A 120 0.79 -9.52 -25.28
C GLU A 120 -0.28 -8.54 -25.77
N ARG A 121 -0.43 -7.40 -25.09
CA ARG A 121 -1.45 -6.38 -25.39
C ARG A 121 -1.26 -5.72 -26.76
N THR A 122 -0.03 -5.76 -27.27
CA THR A 122 0.34 -5.32 -28.63
C THR A 122 -0.21 -6.26 -29.73
N GLY A 123 -0.68 -7.45 -29.36
CA GLY A 123 -1.34 -8.41 -30.24
C GLY A 123 -0.38 -9.39 -30.92
N GLY A 124 -0.86 -10.61 -31.18
CA GLY A 124 -0.11 -11.68 -31.84
C GLY A 124 -1.01 -12.56 -32.69
N LYS A 125 -0.55 -12.96 -33.89
CA LYS A 125 -1.41 -13.61 -34.91
C LYS A 125 -1.93 -15.01 -34.53
N ARG A 126 -1.45 -15.62 -33.42
CA ARG A 126 -1.91 -16.94 -32.94
C ARG A 126 -1.89 -17.02 -31.41
N PRO A 127 -2.88 -17.68 -30.77
CA PRO A 127 -2.85 -17.89 -29.32
C PRO A 127 -1.60 -18.68 -28.90
N PRO A 128 -0.94 -18.26 -27.81
CA PRO A 128 0.20 -18.98 -27.26
C PRO A 128 -0.24 -20.30 -26.63
N LYS A 129 0.73 -21.13 -26.22
CA LYS A 129 0.43 -22.40 -25.56
C LYS A 129 -0.38 -22.14 -24.27
N PRO A 130 -1.60 -22.72 -24.15
CA PRO A 130 -2.42 -22.51 -22.96
C PRO A 130 -1.83 -23.21 -21.73
N LYS A 131 -2.27 -22.76 -20.55
CA LYS A 131 -2.09 -23.47 -19.27
C LYS A 131 -3.40 -23.50 -18.53
N ARG A 132 -3.57 -24.48 -17.65
CA ARG A 132 -4.74 -24.51 -16.76
C ARG A 132 -4.78 -23.25 -15.90
N LEU A 133 -5.98 -22.79 -15.55
CA LEU A 133 -6.14 -21.63 -14.68
C LEU A 133 -5.48 -21.88 -13.32
N SER A 134 -5.71 -23.07 -12.74
CA SER A 134 -5.04 -23.48 -11.48
C SER A 134 -3.51 -23.43 -11.57
N GLU A 135 -2.91 -23.99 -12.62
CA GLU A 135 -1.45 -23.96 -12.86
C GLU A 135 -0.90 -22.54 -13.00
N ARG A 136 -1.71 -21.62 -13.53
CA ARG A 136 -1.32 -20.23 -13.69
C ARG A 136 -1.35 -19.49 -12.36
N LEU A 137 -2.45 -19.63 -11.62
CA LEU A 137 -2.58 -19.09 -10.27
C LEU A 137 -1.54 -19.68 -9.32
N ALA A 138 -1.08 -20.92 -9.54
CA ALA A 138 0.02 -21.52 -8.78
C ALA A 138 1.34 -20.74 -8.89
N ARG A 139 1.56 -20.00 -9.97
CA ARG A 139 2.75 -19.15 -10.15
C ARG A 139 2.62 -17.80 -9.48
N PHE A 140 1.41 -17.44 -9.05
CA PHE A 140 1.16 -16.16 -8.45
C PHE A 140 1.58 -16.23 -6.99
N THR A 141 2.13 -15.13 -6.53
CA THR A 141 2.38 -14.88 -5.12
C THR A 141 1.51 -13.73 -4.69
N ALA A 142 0.77 -13.93 -3.61
CA ALA A 142 -0.02 -12.90 -2.99
C ALA A 142 0.89 -12.15 -2.00
N LYS A 143 0.99 -10.83 -2.14
CA LYS A 143 1.52 -9.99 -1.09
C LYS A 143 0.35 -9.24 -0.46
N PRO A 144 0.18 -9.29 0.87
CA PRO A 144 -0.62 -8.25 1.51
C PRO A 144 0.02 -6.92 1.09
N ALA A 145 -0.78 -5.92 0.67
CA ALA A 145 -0.26 -4.55 0.62
C ALA A 145 0.48 -4.28 1.95
N PRO A 146 1.56 -3.47 1.93
CA PRO A 146 2.30 -3.15 3.15
C PRO A 146 1.28 -2.82 4.24
N ALA A 147 1.23 -3.70 5.25
CA ALA A 147 -0.01 -4.05 5.94
C ALA A 147 -0.84 -2.84 6.39
N GLU A 148 -2.15 -3.02 6.46
CA GLU A 148 -3.12 -2.13 7.10
C GLU A 148 -2.57 -1.48 8.39
N ARG A 149 -1.74 -2.22 9.14
CA ARG A 149 -0.95 -1.75 10.30
C ARG A 149 -0.14 -0.45 10.11
N HIS A 150 0.17 -0.06 8.87
CA HIS A 150 0.93 1.16 8.54
C HIS A 150 0.17 2.09 7.57
N ARG A 151 -1.14 1.92 7.39
CA ARG A 151 -1.94 2.80 6.52
C ARG A 151 -1.91 4.25 7.03
N LEU A 152 -2.28 4.44 8.30
CA LEU A 152 -2.22 5.73 8.99
C LEU A 152 -0.80 6.31 8.93
N ALA A 153 0.21 5.47 9.19
CA ALA A 153 1.63 5.83 9.13
C ALA A 153 2.06 6.41 7.77
N ARG A 154 1.63 5.79 6.66
CA ARG A 154 1.88 6.28 5.30
C ARG A 154 1.14 7.59 5.02
N ALA A 155 -0.13 7.66 5.39
CA ALA A 155 -0.93 8.88 5.23
C ALA A 155 -0.27 10.06 5.97
N CYS A 156 0.22 9.83 7.19
CA CYS A 156 0.99 10.81 7.95
C CYS A 156 2.31 11.21 7.25
N ALA A 157 3.06 10.24 6.72
CA ALA A 157 4.33 10.51 6.07
C ALA A 157 4.19 11.32 4.77
N TYR A 158 3.11 11.10 4.02
CA TYR A 158 2.83 11.77 2.75
C TYR A 158 1.97 13.03 2.86
N GLY A 159 1.49 13.38 4.05
CA GLY A 159 0.67 14.58 4.24
C GLY A 159 -0.79 14.42 3.80
N ASP A 160 -1.30 13.19 3.68
CA ASP A 160 -2.69 12.93 3.29
C ASP A 160 -3.65 13.08 4.47
N LEU A 161 -4.03 14.33 4.76
CA LEU A 161 -4.91 14.67 5.87
C LEU A 161 -6.29 13.99 5.78
N ALA A 162 -6.81 13.77 4.56
CA ALA A 162 -8.11 13.13 4.38
C ALA A 162 -8.05 11.66 4.82
N ALA A 163 -7.04 10.93 4.36
CA ALA A 163 -6.82 9.55 4.78
C ALA A 163 -6.50 9.43 6.27
N VAL A 164 -5.73 10.36 6.86
CA VAL A 164 -5.48 10.40 8.31
C VAL A 164 -6.79 10.52 9.08
N ARG A 165 -7.67 11.44 8.70
CA ARG A 165 -8.96 11.64 9.40
C ARG A 165 -9.87 10.44 9.28
N GLU A 166 -9.94 9.81 8.11
CA GLU A 166 -10.69 8.58 7.89
C GLU A 166 -10.18 7.45 8.80
N ASP A 167 -8.86 7.24 8.82
CA ASP A 167 -8.23 6.17 9.61
C ASP A 167 -8.41 6.41 11.12
N LEU A 168 -8.26 7.65 11.60
CA LEU A 168 -8.52 8.00 13.01
C LEU A 168 -9.99 7.83 13.38
N ALA A 169 -10.93 8.21 12.51
CA ALA A 169 -12.36 8.01 12.73
C ALA A 169 -12.73 6.51 12.77
N ALA A 170 -12.00 5.68 12.03
CA ALA A 170 -12.11 4.22 12.07
C ALA A 170 -11.44 3.57 13.31
N GLY A 171 -10.86 4.36 14.21
CA GLY A 171 -10.21 3.88 15.43
C GLY A 171 -8.81 3.31 15.21
N ALA A 172 -8.11 3.73 14.15
CA ALA A 172 -6.74 3.31 13.92
C ALA A 172 -5.83 3.68 15.11
N PRO A 173 -4.95 2.77 15.56
CA PRO A 173 -4.09 3.03 16.70
C PRO A 173 -3.03 4.10 16.36
N VAL A 174 -2.88 5.08 17.25
CA VAL A 174 -1.85 6.14 17.18
C VAL A 174 -0.54 5.80 17.91
N GLY A 175 -0.44 4.58 18.43
CA GLY A 175 0.72 4.08 19.17
C GLY A 175 1.87 3.61 18.28
N ARG A 176 2.71 2.71 18.83
CA ARG A 176 3.84 2.13 18.11
C ARG A 176 3.36 1.28 16.93
N LEU A 177 3.98 1.51 15.77
CA LEU A 177 3.65 0.87 14.51
C LEU A 177 4.26 -0.53 14.36
N ASP A 178 5.39 -0.75 15.03
CA ASP A 178 6.15 -2.00 15.02
C ASP A 178 7.11 -2.05 16.23
N ASP A 179 7.89 -3.14 16.29
CA ASP A 179 8.92 -3.35 17.31
C ASP A 179 10.05 -2.29 17.25
N LEU A 180 10.15 -1.53 16.15
CA LEU A 180 11.16 -0.48 15.95
C LEU A 180 10.80 0.79 16.71
N GLY A 181 9.51 0.98 17.02
CA GLY A 181 9.03 2.01 17.94
C GLY A 181 8.69 3.35 17.33
N TYR A 182 8.61 3.44 16.00
CA TYR A 182 8.00 4.61 15.37
C TYR A 182 6.50 4.66 15.67
N THR A 183 5.98 5.86 15.82
CA THR A 183 4.53 6.14 15.90
C THR A 183 4.11 6.96 14.67
N PRO A 184 2.82 7.03 14.32
CA PRO A 184 2.34 7.95 13.29
C PRO A 184 2.82 9.40 13.50
N LEU A 185 2.90 9.83 14.76
CA LEU A 185 3.35 11.18 15.12
C LEU A 185 4.82 11.43 14.75
N HIS A 186 5.70 10.43 14.91
CA HIS A 186 7.08 10.53 14.43
C HIS A 186 7.14 10.76 12.92
N LEU A 187 6.29 10.08 12.15
CA LEU A 187 6.29 10.17 10.69
C LEU A 187 5.71 11.48 10.19
N ALA A 188 4.62 11.95 10.81
CA ALA A 188 4.05 13.25 10.54
C ALA A 188 5.07 14.38 10.80
N ALA A 189 5.80 14.29 11.93
CA ALA A 189 6.80 15.27 12.32
C ALA A 189 8.06 15.24 11.44
N LEU A 190 8.49 14.04 11.00
CA LEU A 190 9.73 13.86 10.25
C LEU A 190 9.57 14.05 8.73
N CYS A 191 8.46 13.57 8.15
CA CYS A 191 8.29 13.49 6.69
C CYS A 191 7.18 14.40 6.16
N GLY A 192 6.05 14.47 6.87
CA GLY A 192 4.81 15.05 6.35
C GLY A 192 4.68 16.55 6.55
N GLY A 193 5.26 17.09 7.64
CA GLY A 193 5.30 18.54 7.89
C GLY A 193 3.95 19.25 7.91
N SER A 194 2.81 18.54 7.99
CA SER A 194 1.47 19.14 8.06
C SER A 194 1.08 19.33 9.53
N PRO A 195 0.99 20.59 9.99
CA PRO A 195 0.51 20.89 11.35
C PRO A 195 -0.88 20.30 11.62
N GLU A 196 -1.73 20.24 10.59
CA GLU A 196 -3.09 19.72 10.69
C GLU A 196 -3.12 18.22 11.01
N ILE A 197 -2.20 17.44 10.43
CA ILE A 197 -2.05 16.02 10.74
C ILE A 197 -1.50 15.84 12.16
N VAL A 198 -0.52 16.65 12.55
CA VAL A 198 0.05 16.62 13.90
C VAL A 198 -1.02 16.92 14.94
N SER A 199 -1.83 17.96 14.72
CA SER A 199 -2.98 18.28 15.58
C SER A 199 -3.95 17.11 15.66
N ALA A 200 -4.35 16.53 14.52
CA ALA A 200 -5.30 15.41 14.51
C ALA A 200 -4.79 14.18 15.28
N LEU A 201 -3.49 13.88 15.19
CA LEU A 201 -2.87 12.78 15.94
C LEU A 201 -2.81 13.07 17.44
N LEU A 202 -2.47 14.30 17.83
CA LEU A 202 -2.44 14.72 19.23
C LEU A 202 -3.85 14.70 19.84
N ASP A 203 -4.86 15.19 19.11
CA ASP A 203 -6.28 15.13 19.50
C ASP A 203 -6.77 13.69 19.66
N ALA A 204 -6.23 12.76 18.87
CA ALA A 204 -6.48 11.32 18.99
C ALA A 204 -5.66 10.63 20.10
N GLY A 205 -4.90 11.38 20.91
CA GLY A 205 -4.16 10.87 22.07
C GLY A 205 -2.78 10.29 21.73
N ALA A 206 -2.17 10.71 20.61
CA ALA A 206 -0.80 10.30 20.31
C ALA A 206 0.18 10.81 21.38
N ASP A 207 1.03 9.91 21.88
CA ASP A 207 2.05 10.24 22.88
C ASP A 207 3.17 11.10 22.26
N VAL A 208 3.23 12.37 22.69
CA VAL A 208 4.22 13.35 22.28
C VAL A 208 5.64 13.00 22.75
N HIS A 209 5.78 12.14 23.77
CA HIS A 209 7.04 11.70 24.35
C HIS A 209 7.48 10.31 23.87
N ALA A 210 6.74 9.69 22.95
CA ALA A 210 7.06 8.38 22.43
C ALA A 210 8.49 8.35 21.89
N THR A 211 9.21 7.24 22.10
CA THR A 211 10.61 7.10 21.68
C THR A 211 10.84 5.93 20.74
N VAL A 212 11.72 6.14 19.75
CA VAL A 212 12.20 5.09 18.86
C VAL A 212 13.08 4.11 19.65
N ALA A 213 12.88 2.80 19.47
CA ALA A 213 13.55 1.77 20.27
C ALA A 213 14.79 1.14 19.59
N SER A 214 14.90 1.15 18.27
CA SER A 214 16.06 0.55 17.57
C SER A 214 16.51 1.32 16.32
N LEU A 215 17.76 1.07 15.89
CA LEU A 215 18.52 1.86 14.92
C LEU A 215 18.64 1.24 13.51
N GLN A 216 17.69 0.38 13.10
CA GLN A 216 17.68 -0.31 11.79
C GLN A 216 16.81 0.42 10.74
N PRO A 217 16.97 0.19 9.41
CA PRO A 217 16.35 1.03 8.37
C PRO A 217 14.84 0.78 8.27
N ALA A 218 14.08 1.47 9.12
CA ALA A 218 12.64 1.27 9.32
C ALA A 218 11.76 2.12 8.41
N LEU A 219 12.18 3.37 8.13
CA LEU A 219 11.29 4.37 7.53
C LEU A 219 10.81 3.99 6.13
N ALA A 220 11.74 3.53 5.27
CA ALA A 220 11.41 3.04 3.93
C ALA A 220 10.51 1.80 3.96
N LEU A 221 10.60 0.94 4.99
CA LEU A 221 9.73 -0.24 5.14
C LEU A 221 8.32 0.11 5.63
N ILE A 222 8.22 1.10 6.53
CA ILE A 222 6.94 1.59 7.06
C ILE A 222 6.19 2.37 5.98
N VAL A 223 6.90 3.26 5.28
CA VAL A 223 6.32 4.15 4.27
C VAL A 223 6.19 3.47 2.90
N GLY A 224 7.09 2.55 2.57
CA GLY A 224 7.18 1.94 1.24
C GLY A 224 7.91 2.81 0.21
N ASP A 225 8.69 3.81 0.66
CA ASP A 225 9.42 4.73 -0.23
C ASP A 225 10.93 4.56 -0.09
N GLU A 226 11.56 4.06 -1.15
CA GLU A 226 13.01 3.91 -1.22
C GLU A 226 13.75 5.26 -1.18
N ARG A 227 13.09 6.39 -1.47
CA ARG A 227 13.72 7.72 -1.34
C ARG A 227 13.97 8.12 0.11
N LEU A 228 13.20 7.56 1.04
CA LEU A 228 13.38 7.77 2.48
C LEU A 228 14.45 6.85 3.07
N ARG A 229 15.12 6.04 2.24
CA ARG A 229 16.19 5.14 2.65
C ARG A 229 17.38 5.95 3.15
N GLY A 230 17.58 5.91 4.47
CA GLY A 230 18.66 6.63 5.16
C GLY A 230 18.16 7.64 6.18
N LEU A 231 16.91 8.11 6.04
CA LEU A 231 16.27 8.95 7.04
C LEU A 231 15.84 8.11 8.24
N ARG A 232 16.38 8.42 9.42
CA ARG A 232 16.07 7.73 10.68
C ARG A 232 16.37 8.62 11.86
N LEU A 233 15.54 8.51 12.88
CA LEU A 233 15.85 8.99 14.22
C LEU A 233 16.77 7.99 14.93
N ARG A 234 17.54 8.51 15.89
CA ARG A 234 18.30 7.68 16.82
C ARG A 234 17.35 7.04 17.82
N THR A 235 17.79 5.94 18.43
CA THR A 235 17.11 5.37 19.60
C THR A 235 16.91 6.46 20.66
N GLY A 236 15.77 6.49 21.35
CA GLY A 236 15.42 7.56 22.27
C GLY A 236 14.94 8.85 21.62
N GLY A 237 15.04 8.98 20.29
CA GLY A 237 14.49 10.12 19.56
C GLY A 237 12.97 10.17 19.65
N THR A 238 12.45 11.36 19.90
CA THR A 238 11.01 11.69 20.03
C THR A 238 10.45 12.32 18.76
N PRO A 239 9.13 12.53 18.63
CA PRO A 239 8.57 13.30 17.51
C PRO A 239 9.20 14.69 17.36
N LEU A 240 9.57 15.35 18.46
CA LEU A 240 10.24 16.65 18.42
C LEU A 240 11.64 16.59 17.79
N HIS A 241 12.36 15.48 17.94
CA HIS A 241 13.61 15.26 17.20
C HIS A 241 13.34 15.17 15.69
N GLY A 242 12.24 14.52 15.29
CA GLY A 242 11.80 14.45 13.90
C GLY A 242 11.48 15.83 13.33
N ALA A 243 10.71 16.62 14.08
CA ALA A 243 10.36 17.99 13.71
C ALA A 243 11.62 18.88 13.56
N ALA A 244 12.58 18.76 14.48
CA ALA A 244 13.86 19.47 14.41
C ALA A 244 14.67 19.09 13.14
N TRP A 245 14.70 17.81 12.75
CA TRP A 245 15.35 17.38 11.50
C TRP A 245 14.61 17.87 10.26
N SER A 246 13.29 17.98 10.30
CA SER A 246 12.47 18.44 9.18
C SER A 246 12.74 19.90 8.77
N THR A 247 13.34 20.72 9.65
CA THR A 247 13.72 22.10 9.31
C THR A 247 15.00 22.19 8.48
N HIS A 248 15.66 21.07 8.19
CA HIS A 248 16.86 21.05 7.37
C HIS A 248 16.54 21.42 5.91
N PRO A 249 17.31 22.32 5.25
CA PRO A 249 17.02 22.83 3.90
C PRO A 249 16.78 21.76 2.83
N PHE A 250 17.34 20.57 3.02
CA PHE A 250 17.09 19.39 2.18
C PHE A 250 15.60 19.01 2.13
N PHE A 251 14.88 19.10 3.25
CA PHE A 251 13.44 18.79 3.35
C PHE A 251 12.55 20.00 3.02
N THR A 252 13.04 21.23 3.22
CA THR A 252 12.23 22.46 3.12
C THR A 252 11.86 22.86 1.70
N ARG A 253 12.38 22.20 0.66
CA ARG A 253 12.02 22.48 -0.75
C ARG A 253 10.54 22.25 -1.05
N HIS A 254 9.86 21.44 -0.23
CA HIS A 254 8.46 21.04 -0.45
C HIS A 254 7.53 21.25 0.76
N LEU A 255 8.05 21.57 1.96
CA LEU A 255 7.27 21.64 3.21
C LEU A 255 7.73 22.81 4.11
N PRO A 256 7.22 24.04 3.94
CA PRO A 256 7.67 25.23 4.69
C PRO A 256 7.23 25.30 6.18
N ARG A 257 6.65 24.22 6.72
CA ARG A 257 5.87 24.23 7.97
C ARG A 257 6.50 23.50 9.15
N GLY A 258 7.79 23.11 9.05
CA GLY A 258 8.49 22.40 10.13
C GLY A 258 8.48 23.16 11.47
N THR A 259 8.56 24.49 11.42
CA THR A 259 8.48 25.36 12.60
C THR A 259 7.09 25.34 13.27
N GLU A 260 6.01 25.27 12.50
CA GLU A 260 4.64 25.17 13.03
C GLU A 260 4.43 23.83 13.73
N VAL A 261 4.99 22.74 13.19
CA VAL A 261 4.99 21.42 13.85
C VAL A 261 5.77 21.47 15.16
N VAL A 262 6.94 22.12 15.19
CA VAL A 262 7.69 22.33 16.44
C VAL A 262 6.83 23.06 17.47
N ALA A 263 6.17 24.14 17.08
CA ALA A 263 5.28 24.89 17.99
C ALA A 263 4.14 24.02 18.54
N LEU A 264 3.49 23.20 17.70
CA LEU A 264 2.42 22.30 18.14
C LEU A 264 2.92 21.23 19.13
N LEU A 265 4.05 20.61 18.85
CA LEU A 265 4.61 19.59 19.74
C LEU A 265 5.04 20.20 21.08
N LEU A 266 5.65 21.39 21.07
CA LEU A 266 5.99 22.12 22.29
C LEU A 266 4.74 22.51 23.09
N ALA A 267 3.67 22.98 22.44
CA ALA A 267 2.40 23.27 23.09
C ALA A 267 1.74 22.02 23.70
N ALA A 268 1.97 20.85 23.09
CA ALA A 268 1.57 19.56 23.64
C ALA A 268 2.48 19.04 24.77
N GLY A 269 3.50 19.81 25.18
CA GLY A 269 4.39 19.49 26.29
C GLY A 269 5.67 18.75 25.90
N ALA A 270 6.03 18.68 24.62
CA ALA A 270 7.28 18.06 24.20
C ALA A 270 8.50 18.72 24.86
N ASP A 271 9.41 17.91 25.39
CA ASP A 271 10.63 18.39 26.06
C ASP A 271 11.75 18.65 25.02
N PRO A 272 12.17 19.91 24.82
CA PRO A 272 13.24 20.27 23.88
C PRO A 272 14.65 19.91 24.36
N GLU A 273 14.83 19.56 25.64
CA GLU A 273 16.10 19.18 26.26
C GLU A 273 16.25 17.66 26.41
N ARG A 274 15.24 16.87 26.02
CA ARG A 274 15.29 15.41 26.10
C ARG A 274 16.36 14.86 25.14
N PRO A 275 17.43 14.20 25.62
CA PRO A 275 18.46 13.67 24.73
C PRO A 275 18.07 12.33 24.09
N ASP A 276 18.47 12.13 22.83
CA ASP A 276 18.49 10.82 22.17
C ASP A 276 19.64 9.92 22.70
N SER A 277 19.78 8.71 22.16
CA SER A 277 20.78 7.73 22.58
C SER A 277 22.23 8.16 22.35
N VAL A 278 22.47 9.22 21.57
CA VAL A 278 23.82 9.78 21.35
C VAL A 278 23.98 11.13 22.05
N GLY A 279 23.06 11.47 22.94
CA GLY A 279 23.12 12.67 23.77
C GLY A 279 22.64 13.95 23.08
N ARG A 280 22.07 13.87 21.89
CA ARG A 280 21.61 15.07 21.16
C ARG A 280 20.20 15.43 21.58
N THR A 281 19.95 16.70 21.87
CA THR A 281 18.60 17.21 22.14
C THR A 281 17.93 17.74 20.86
N PRO A 282 16.59 17.86 20.80
CA PRO A 282 15.91 18.57 19.72
C PRO A 282 16.42 19.99 19.52
N LEU A 283 16.71 20.71 20.61
CA LEU A 283 17.25 22.07 20.56
C LEU A 283 18.64 22.10 19.90
N GLU A 284 19.53 21.18 20.27
CA GLU A 284 20.86 21.06 19.68
C GLU A 284 20.80 20.71 18.19
N ILE A 285 19.87 19.82 17.79
CA ILE A 285 19.64 19.47 16.39
C ILE A 285 19.22 20.71 15.61
N ALA A 286 18.18 21.44 16.07
CA ALA A 286 17.70 22.64 15.40
C ALA A 286 18.78 23.73 15.32
N GLY A 287 19.55 23.93 16.41
CA GLY A 287 20.64 24.90 16.46
C GLY A 287 21.83 24.56 15.55
N GLY A 288 22.05 23.28 15.26
CA GLY A 288 23.10 22.82 14.34
C GLY A 288 22.74 22.89 12.85
N ILE A 289 21.48 23.17 12.52
CA ILE A 289 20.99 23.24 11.15
C ILE A 289 20.97 24.70 10.66
N PRO A 290 21.64 25.02 9.53
CA PRO A 290 21.60 26.37 8.99
C PRO A 290 20.24 26.66 8.33
N GLY A 291 19.69 27.84 8.58
CA GLY A 291 18.51 28.35 7.88
C GLY A 291 17.50 29.04 8.80
N PRO A 292 16.59 29.85 8.22
CA PRO A 292 15.64 30.64 9.01
C PRO A 292 14.64 29.77 9.79
N GLN A 293 14.19 28.66 9.23
CA GLN A 293 13.23 27.76 9.88
C GLN A 293 13.84 27.02 11.07
N ALA A 294 15.09 26.58 10.95
CA ALA A 294 15.83 25.93 12.02
C ALA A 294 16.18 26.93 13.14
N ALA A 295 16.57 28.16 12.77
CA ALA A 295 16.80 29.24 13.73
C ALA A 295 15.53 29.58 14.52
N GLU A 296 14.37 29.64 13.85
CA GLU A 296 13.09 29.89 14.51
C GLU A 296 12.66 28.71 15.40
N ALA A 297 12.82 27.46 14.92
CA ALA A 297 12.56 26.28 15.74
C ALA A 297 13.41 26.27 17.02
N ALA A 298 14.71 26.57 16.90
CA ALA A 298 15.60 26.69 18.05
C ALA A 298 15.21 27.86 18.97
N ARG A 299 14.67 28.96 18.44
CA ARG A 299 14.14 30.07 19.24
C ARG A 299 12.95 29.63 20.08
N LEU A 300 11.95 29.00 19.46
CA LEU A 300 10.75 28.47 20.14
C LEU A 300 11.10 27.45 21.23
N MET A 301 12.07 26.58 20.96
CA MET A 301 12.58 25.61 21.94
C MET A 301 13.28 26.28 23.12
N ARG A 302 14.04 27.38 22.92
CA ARG A 302 14.64 28.12 24.04
C ARG A 302 13.61 28.86 24.89
N GLU A 303 12.59 29.44 24.25
CA GLU A 303 11.50 30.15 24.93
C GLU A 303 10.69 29.23 25.85
N THR A 304 10.61 27.93 25.54
CA THR A 304 9.94 26.93 26.38
C THR A 304 10.81 26.41 27.53
N VAL A 305 12.14 26.45 27.39
CA VAL A 305 13.09 26.09 28.46
C VAL A 305 13.29 27.23 29.45
N ALA A 306 13.25 28.48 28.98
CA ALA A 306 13.34 29.63 29.86
C ALA A 306 12.04 29.77 30.66
N PRO A 307 12.05 29.62 32.00
CA PRO A 307 10.85 29.79 32.79
C PRO A 307 10.33 31.21 32.57
N SER A 308 9.02 31.35 32.42
CA SER A 308 8.34 32.65 32.38
C SER A 308 8.69 33.40 33.68
N THR A 309 9.65 34.33 33.59
CA THR A 309 9.99 35.29 34.66
C THR A 309 8.84 36.22 34.95
#